data_AF-A0A2Z5X3J1-F1
#
_entry.id   AF-A0A2Z5X3J1-F1
#
_cell.length_a   1.000
_cell.length_b   1.000
_cell.length_c   1.000
_cell.angle_alpha   90.00
_cell.angle_beta   90.00
_cell.angle_gamma   90.00
#
_symmetry.space_group_name_H-M   'P 1'
#
loop_
_entity.id
_entity.type
_entity.pdbx_description
1 polymer ?
#
loop_
_entity_poly.entity_id
_entity_poly.type
_entity_poly.pdbx_seq_one_letter_code
_entity_poly.pdbx_strand_id
1 'polypeptide(L)'
;MPLEDGDKHKPPRGINAQNQAKLSNWKFIEMWVDPSSDLPYVLMLVGDVDGSYTLYDPTEGYQMVYSARDYEKVKDFLLEDEYVQIRGRYQENAEVRKSESVLV
;
A
#
# COMPACT_ATOMS: atom_id res chain seq x y z
N MET A 1 17.73 -44.24 31.60
CA MET A 1 17.49 -44.24 30.14
C MET A 1 16.36 -45.21 29.83
N PRO A 2 15.47 -44.94 28.85
CA PRO A 2 15.51 -43.96 27.75
C PRO A 2 14.48 -42.80 27.95
N LEU A 3 14.73 -41.54 27.59
CA LEU A 3 14.90 -40.90 26.26
C LEU A 3 13.67 -41.04 25.36
N GLU A 4 12.85 -39.97 25.27
CA GLU A 4 12.62 -39.26 24.01
C GLU A 4 11.88 -37.92 24.24
N ASP A 5 12.57 -36.85 23.87
CA ASP A 5 12.13 -35.46 23.89
C ASP A 5 11.01 -35.21 22.88
N GLY A 6 9.81 -34.93 23.38
CA GLY A 6 8.73 -34.35 22.59
C GLY A 6 8.86 -32.83 22.54
N ASP A 7 9.96 -32.32 21.98
CA ASP A 7 10.06 -30.93 21.54
C ASP A 7 9.03 -30.71 20.43
N LYS A 8 7.84 -30.29 20.86
CA LYS A 8 6.76 -29.79 20.03
C LYS A 8 7.18 -28.45 19.45
N HIS A 9 8.14 -28.51 18.52
CA HIS A 9 8.31 -27.56 17.44
C HIS A 9 6.97 -27.46 16.72
N LYS A 10 6.11 -26.57 17.23
CA LYS A 10 5.04 -25.98 16.43
C LYS A 10 5.74 -25.43 15.20
N PRO A 11 5.42 -25.89 13.98
CA PRO A 11 6.04 -25.33 12.81
C PRO A 11 5.85 -23.81 12.88
N PRO A 12 6.88 -22.99 12.61
CA PRO A 12 6.66 -21.56 12.46
C PRO A 12 5.53 -21.44 11.44
N ARG A 13 4.46 -20.72 11.81
CA ARG A 13 3.33 -20.48 10.92
C ARG A 13 3.94 -20.07 9.59
N GLY A 14 3.80 -20.95 8.61
CA GLY A 14 4.37 -20.75 7.30
C GLY A 14 3.96 -19.35 6.88
N ILE A 15 4.97 -18.50 6.69
CA ILE A 15 4.84 -17.31 5.86
C ILE A 15 4.05 -17.81 4.65
N ASN A 16 2.83 -17.30 4.45
CA ASN A 16 1.99 -17.70 3.34
C ASN A 16 2.81 -17.45 2.08
N ALA A 17 3.45 -18.51 1.57
CA ALA A 17 4.22 -18.54 0.34
C ALA A 17 3.28 -18.50 -0.88
N GLN A 18 2.16 -17.80 -0.76
CA GLN A 18 1.25 -17.47 -1.84
C GLN A 18 1.65 -16.16 -2.53
N ASN A 19 2.54 -15.35 -1.92
CA ASN A 19 3.34 -14.39 -2.66
C ASN A 19 4.59 -15.08 -3.26
N GLN A 20 4.39 -16.27 -3.84
CA GLN A 20 5.25 -16.67 -4.93
C GLN A 20 5.02 -15.61 -6.00
N ALA A 21 6.02 -14.75 -6.20
CA ALA A 21 6.11 -13.95 -7.38
C ALA A 21 5.93 -14.88 -8.59
N LYS A 22 4.69 -14.98 -9.09
CA LYS A 22 4.44 -14.90 -10.53
C LYS A 22 5.46 -13.86 -10.99
N LEU A 23 6.42 -14.24 -11.82
CA LEU A 23 7.32 -13.31 -12.48
C LEU A 23 6.46 -12.11 -12.86
N SER A 24 6.63 -11.01 -12.13
CA SER A 24 5.51 -10.11 -11.93
C SER A 24 5.38 -9.33 -13.23
N ASN A 25 4.36 -9.65 -14.00
CA ASN A 25 4.10 -9.01 -15.29
C ASN A 25 3.34 -7.70 -15.04
N TRP A 26 3.84 -6.87 -14.12
CA TRP A 26 3.27 -5.55 -13.91
C TRP A 26 3.70 -4.64 -15.06
N LYS A 27 2.75 -3.86 -15.57
CA LYS A 27 2.96 -2.85 -16.59
C LYS A 27 3.46 -1.55 -15.97
N PHE A 28 2.90 -1.17 -14.83
CA PHE A 28 3.30 0.01 -14.08
C PHE A 28 2.92 -0.11 -12.61
N ILE A 29 3.52 0.76 -11.79
CA ILE A 29 3.13 0.98 -10.40
C ILE A 29 2.88 2.48 -10.18
N GLU A 30 1.93 2.80 -9.30
CA GLU A 30 1.70 4.15 -8.78
C GLU A 30 1.69 4.11 -7.26
N MET A 31 2.28 5.14 -6.64
CA MET A 31 2.18 5.35 -5.21
C MET A 31 1.12 6.40 -4.92
N TRP A 32 0.24 6.07 -3.99
CA TRP A 32 -0.84 6.93 -3.54
C TRP A 32 -0.65 7.20 -2.05
N VAL A 33 -0.83 8.45 -1.64
CA VAL A 33 -0.65 8.85 -0.25
C VAL A 33 -1.88 9.51 0.31
N ASP A 34 -2.23 9.13 1.53
CA ASP A 34 -3.08 9.92 2.40
C ASP A 34 -2.17 10.81 3.27
N PRO A 35 -2.19 12.14 3.07
CA PRO A 35 -1.38 13.09 3.82
C PRO A 35 -2.03 13.55 5.14
N SER A 36 -3.19 13.01 5.53
CA SER A 36 -3.95 13.44 6.72
C SER A 36 -3.25 13.19 8.06
N SER A 37 -2.26 12.29 8.07
CA SER A 37 -1.48 11.89 9.25
C SER A 37 -0.08 12.50 9.26
N ASP A 38 0.51 12.68 10.45
CA ASP A 38 1.88 13.19 10.63
C ASP A 38 2.93 12.39 9.82
N LEU A 39 2.69 11.07 9.68
CA LEU A 39 3.38 10.21 8.73
C LEU A 39 2.38 9.78 7.65
N PRO A 40 2.56 10.18 6.38
CA PRO A 40 1.61 9.86 5.32
C PRO A 40 1.42 8.36 5.16
N TYR A 41 0.17 7.93 5.05
CA TYR A 41 -0.15 6.53 4.74
C TYR A 41 0.05 6.28 3.25
N VAL A 42 0.48 5.07 2.87
CA VAL A 42 0.80 4.72 1.48
C VAL A 42 -0.01 3.52 1.01
N LEU A 43 -0.60 3.65 -0.18
CA LEU A 43 -1.11 2.53 -0.96
C LEU A 43 -0.35 2.42 -2.27
N MET A 44 -0.17 1.18 -2.74
CA MET A 44 0.52 0.88 -3.99
C MET A 44 -0.47 0.33 -5.01
N LEU A 45 -0.68 1.07 -6.09
CA LEU A 45 -1.48 0.61 -7.23
C LEU A 45 -0.57 -0.09 -8.23
N VAL A 46 -0.90 -1.33 -8.58
CA VAL A 46 -0.22 -2.10 -9.63
C VAL A 46 -1.17 -2.29 -10.80
N GLY A 47 -0.77 -1.80 -11.97
CA GLY A 47 -1.42 -2.16 -13.24
C GLY A 47 -0.70 -3.36 -13.85
N ASP A 48 -1.40 -4.48 -14.02
CA ASP A 48 -0.84 -5.72 -14.58
C ASP A 48 -1.01 -5.77 -16.10
N VAL A 49 -0.19 -6.55 -16.80
CA VAL A 49 -0.32 -6.77 -18.25
C VAL A 49 -1.65 -7.45 -18.61
N ASP A 50 -2.28 -8.15 -17.68
CA ASP A 50 -3.59 -8.78 -17.89
C ASP A 50 -4.77 -7.78 -17.89
N GLY A 51 -4.50 -6.49 -17.66
CA GLY A 51 -5.48 -5.41 -17.63
C GLY A 51 -6.17 -5.24 -16.27
N SER A 52 -5.72 -5.94 -15.24
CA SER A 52 -6.14 -5.69 -13.86
C SER A 52 -5.37 -4.54 -13.22
N TYR A 53 -6.05 -3.85 -12.31
CA TYR A 53 -5.53 -2.77 -11.49
C TYR A 53 -5.81 -3.13 -10.04
N THR A 54 -4.76 -3.27 -9.23
CA THR A 54 -4.89 -3.77 -7.86
C THR A 54 -4.17 -2.85 -6.89
N LEU A 55 -4.90 -2.42 -5.86
CA LEU A 55 -4.35 -1.70 -4.72
C LEU A 55 -3.85 -2.69 -3.69
N TYR A 56 -2.60 -2.49 -3.28
CA TYR A 56 -1.95 -3.23 -2.22
C TYR A 56 -1.59 -2.30 -1.08
N ASP A 57 -1.68 -2.84 0.12
CA ASP A 57 -1.26 -2.20 1.36
C ASP A 57 0.13 -2.70 1.76
N PRO A 58 1.20 -1.90 1.60
CA PRO A 58 2.55 -2.31 1.99
C PRO A 58 2.70 -2.55 3.50
N THR A 59 1.87 -1.91 4.33
CA THR A 59 1.97 -1.99 5.80
C THR A 59 1.37 -3.30 6.33
N GLU A 60 0.40 -3.86 5.63
CA GLU A 60 -0.25 -5.14 5.93
C GLU A 60 0.39 -6.33 5.18
N GLY A 61 1.66 -6.21 4.79
CA GLY A 61 2.40 -7.27 4.09
C GLY A 61 2.01 -7.41 2.61
N TYR A 62 1.67 -6.30 1.95
CA TYR A 62 1.19 -6.26 0.57
C TYR A 62 -0.11 -7.05 0.37
N GLN A 63 -1.05 -6.93 1.30
CA GLN A 63 -2.39 -7.46 1.13
C GLN A 63 -3.17 -6.65 0.10
N MET A 64 -4.05 -7.33 -0.65
CA MET A 64 -4.95 -6.68 -1.60
C MET A 64 -6.04 -5.92 -0.84
N VAL A 65 -6.13 -4.61 -1.09
CA VAL A 65 -7.19 -3.74 -0.56
C VAL A 65 -8.38 -3.71 -1.52
N TYR A 66 -8.09 -3.54 -2.81
CA TYR A 66 -9.10 -3.40 -3.85
C TYR A 66 -8.54 -3.85 -5.21
N SER A 67 -9.40 -4.35 -6.09
CA SER A 67 -9.00 -4.72 -7.45
C SER A 67 -10.15 -4.51 -8.43
N ALA A 68 -9.84 -3.98 -9.61
CA ALA A 68 -10.78 -3.83 -10.71
C ALA A 68 -10.08 -3.99 -12.07
N ARG A 69 -10.88 -4.16 -13.13
CA ARG A 69 -10.41 -4.15 -14.53
C ARG A 69 -10.55 -2.78 -15.20
N ASP A 70 -10.87 -1.77 -14.41
CA ASP A 70 -11.07 -0.39 -14.84
C ASP A 70 -10.21 0.50 -13.95
N TYR A 71 -9.28 1.22 -14.57
CA TYR A 71 -8.35 2.09 -13.87
C TYR A 71 -9.09 3.22 -13.14
N GLU A 72 -10.10 3.81 -13.76
CA GLU A 72 -10.82 4.96 -13.19
C GLU A 72 -11.57 4.55 -11.92
N LYS A 73 -12.15 3.34 -11.87
CA LYS A 73 -12.78 2.83 -10.64
C LYS A 73 -11.81 2.71 -9.46
N VAL A 74 -10.58 2.30 -9.73
CA VAL A 74 -9.56 2.21 -8.68
C VAL A 74 -9.12 3.59 -8.22
N LYS A 75 -9.03 4.57 -9.14
CA LYS A 75 -8.75 5.95 -8.78
C LYS A 75 -9.88 6.59 -8.00
N ASP A 76 -11.13 6.39 -8.41
CA ASP A 76 -12.30 6.94 -7.73
C ASP A 76 -12.31 6.47 -6.27
N PHE A 77 -12.07 5.18 -6.03
CA PHE A 77 -11.91 4.61 -4.68
C PHE A 77 -10.84 5.34 -3.85
N LEU A 78 -9.69 5.68 -4.44
CA LEU A 78 -8.62 6.41 -3.75
C LEU A 78 -8.99 7.87 -3.48
N LEU A 79 -9.63 8.51 -4.45
CA LEU A 79 -10.01 9.93 -4.37
C LEU A 79 -11.17 10.16 -3.39
N GLU A 80 -12.04 9.16 -3.20
CA GLU A 80 -13.10 9.18 -2.17
C GLU A 80 -12.51 9.31 -0.75
N ASP A 81 -11.35 8.69 -0.51
CA ASP A 81 -10.60 8.75 0.76
C ASP A 81 -9.48 9.80 0.75
N GLU A 82 -9.54 10.79 -0.15
CA GLU A 82 -8.59 11.92 -0.26
C GLU A 82 -7.13 11.55 -0.57
N TYR A 83 -6.87 10.33 -1.06
CA TYR A 83 -5.52 9.95 -1.48
C TYR A 83 -5.05 10.76 -2.70
N VAL A 84 -3.76 11.10 -2.70
CA VAL A 84 -3.10 11.83 -3.78
C VAL A 84 -2.04 10.96 -4.46
N GLN A 85 -2.04 10.93 -5.79
CA GLN A 85 -1.02 10.25 -6.57
C GLN A 85 0.34 10.97 -6.46
N ILE A 86 1.40 10.24 -6.13
CA ILE A 86 2.77 10.75 -6.16
C ILE A 86 3.39 10.52 -7.54
N ARG A 87 3.83 11.61 -8.18
CA ARG A 87 4.62 11.60 -9.43
C ARG A 87 6.09 12.01 -9.24
N GLY A 88 6.56 12.09 -8.00
CA GLY A 88 7.89 12.59 -7.63
C GLY A 88 8.06 12.67 -6.12
N ARG A 89 8.48 13.83 -5.61
CA ARG A 89 8.45 14.10 -4.16
C ARG A 89 7.11 14.73 -3.82
N TYR A 90 6.41 14.18 -2.84
CA TYR A 90 5.25 14.87 -2.25
C TYR A 90 5.76 16.03 -1.38
N GLN A 91 5.25 17.22 -1.62
CA GLN A 91 5.51 18.42 -0.81
C GLN A 91 4.13 19.01 -0.51
N GLU A 92 3.75 19.07 0.77
CA GLU A 92 2.57 19.84 1.18
C GLU A 92 2.79 21.30 0.78
N ASN A 93 1.84 21.92 0.07
CA ASN A 93 1.96 23.32 -0.33
C ASN A 93 2.05 24.20 0.93
N ALA A 94 3.25 24.67 1.26
CA ALA A 94 3.54 25.45 2.46
C ALA A 94 2.93 26.88 2.49
N GLU A 95 2.02 27.22 1.57
CA GLU A 95 1.48 28.58 1.43
C GLU A 95 0.24 28.86 2.29
N VAL A 96 -0.36 27.88 2.97
CA VAL A 96 -1.62 28.10 3.72
C VAL A 96 -1.41 28.43 5.21
N ARG A 97 -0.21 28.23 5.80
CA ARG A 97 -0.01 28.46 7.25
C ARG A 97 0.65 29.80 7.62
N LYS A 98 0.94 30.69 6.67
CA LYS A 98 1.53 32.02 6.97
C LYS A 98 0.53 33.15 7.21
N SER A 99 -0.77 32.90 7.11
CA SER A 99 -1.80 33.96 7.21
C SER A 99 -2.37 34.17 8.62
N GLU A 100 -2.14 33.27 9.59
CA GLU A 100 -2.73 33.35 10.93
C GLU A 100 -1.74 33.72 12.06
N SER A 101 -0.54 34.21 11.73
CA SER A 101 0.45 34.62 12.74
C SER A 101 0.76 36.12 12.76
N VAL A 102 -0.15 36.97 12.29
CA VAL A 102 -0.05 38.42 12.51
C VAL A 102 -1.37 38.94 13.07
N LEU A 103 -1.57 38.75 14.38
CA LEU A 103 -2.36 39.67 15.20
C LEU A 103 -1.83 39.64 16.64
N VAL A 104 -0.73 40.36 16.87
CA VAL A 104 -0.36 40.92 18.18
C VAL A 104 0.04 42.37 17.96
#